data_AF-A0A091W1W0-F1
#
_entry.id   AF-A0A091W1W0-F1
#
_cell.length_a   1.000
_cell.length_b   1.000
_cell.length_c   1.000
_cell.angle_alpha   90.00
_cell.angle_beta   90.00
_cell.angle_gamma   90.00
#
_symmetry.space_group_name_H-M   'P 1'
#
loop_
_entity.id
_entity.type
_entity.pdbx_description
1 polymer ?
#
loop_
_entity_poly.entity_id
_entity_poly.type
_entity_poly.pdbx_seq_one_letter_code
_entity_poly.pdbx_strand_id
1 'polypeptide(L)'
;IYLFIYLFIYLFIYLFIYLFIYLFIYLFIYLFIYLFIYLFIYLFIYLFIYLFIYLFIYLFIYLFIYLFIYLFIYLFIYLFIYLFIYLFIYLFIYLFIYL
;
A
#
# COMPACT_ATOMS: atom_id res chain seq x y z
N ILE A 1 56.93 23.31 31.00
CA ILE A 1 55.83 22.45 31.51
C ILE A 1 54.49 23.18 31.39
N TYR A 2 54.26 24.30 32.09
CA TYR A 2 52.99 25.06 31.99
C TYR A 2 52.64 25.53 30.57
N LEU A 3 53.60 26.11 29.81
CA LEU A 3 53.36 26.50 28.42
C LEU A 3 52.97 25.31 27.54
N PHE A 4 53.63 24.16 27.74
CA PHE A 4 53.37 22.95 26.98
C PHE A 4 51.98 22.38 27.29
N ILE A 5 51.58 22.38 28.56
CA ILE A 5 50.24 21.96 29.00
C ILE A 5 49.18 22.90 28.42
N TYR A 6 49.40 24.22 28.48
CA TYR A 6 48.47 25.20 27.93
C TYR A 6 48.31 25.02 26.41
N LEU A 7 49.42 24.88 25.68
CA LEU A 7 49.39 24.69 24.23
C LEU A 7 48.70 23.38 23.86
N PHE A 8 48.99 22.30 24.60
CA PHE A 8 48.37 21.00 24.38
C PHE A 8 46.87 21.05 24.63
N ILE A 9 46.43 21.66 25.73
CA ILE A 9 45.00 21.80 26.06
C ILE A 9 44.30 22.66 25.00
N TYR A 10 44.88 23.80 24.62
CA TYR A 10 44.28 24.69 23.63
C TYR A 10 44.16 24.01 22.27
N LEU A 11 45.24 23.38 21.79
CA LEU A 11 45.24 22.70 20.50
C LEU A 11 44.28 21.51 20.50
N PHE A 12 44.29 20.71 21.57
CA PHE A 12 43.43 19.53 21.66
C PHE A 12 41.97 19.93 21.75
N ILE A 13 41.61 20.89 22.60
CA ILE A 13 40.24 21.36 22.73
C ILE A 13 39.77 22.00 21.41
N TYR A 14 40.54 22.91 20.84
CA TYR A 14 40.13 23.62 19.63
C TYR A 14 40.00 22.67 18.44
N LEU A 15 41.01 21.82 18.21
CA LEU A 15 41.00 20.87 17.11
C LEU A 15 39.90 19.83 17.30
N PHE A 16 39.75 19.27 18.50
CA PHE A 16 38.76 18.22 18.76
C PHE A 16 37.35 18.78 18.69
N ILE A 17 37.07 19.93 19.31
CA ILE A 17 35.74 20.55 19.25
C ILE A 17 35.42 20.96 17.81
N TYR A 18 36.31 21.68 17.13
CA TYR A 18 36.02 22.17 15.80
C TYR A 18 35.87 21.03 14.80
N LEU A 19 36.82 20.08 14.79
CA LEU A 19 36.78 18.96 13.87
C LEU A 19 35.60 18.04 14.18
N PHE A 20 35.38 17.69 15.44
CA PHE A 20 34.30 16.76 15.81
C PHE A 20 32.94 17.39 15.57
N ILE A 21 32.70 18.63 15.98
CA ILE A 21 31.42 19.29 15.77
C ILE A 21 31.17 19.51 14.28
N TYR A 22 32.14 20.07 13.55
CA TYR A 22 31.94 20.36 12.14
C TYR A 22 31.76 19.08 11.32
N LEU A 23 32.64 18.09 11.51
CA LEU A 23 32.58 16.84 10.77
C LEU A 23 31.34 16.03 11.15
N PHE A 24 31.02 15.92 12.44
CA PHE A 24 29.87 15.13 12.88
C PHE A 24 28.56 15.80 12.46
N ILE A 25 28.41 17.11 12.64
CA ILE A 25 27.19 17.81 12.21
C ILE A 25 27.05 17.75 10.70
N TYR A 26 28.10 18.08 9.94
CA TYR A 26 28.01 18.10 8.48
C TYR A 26 27.76 16.70 7.93
N LEU A 27 28.53 15.70 8.36
CA LEU A 27 28.40 14.33 7.88
C LEU A 27 27.07 13.72 8.32
N PHE A 28 26.68 13.88 9.59
CA PHE A 28 25.45 13.28 10.10
C PHE A 28 24.22 13.95 9.48
N ILE A 29 24.17 15.27 9.39
CA ILE A 29 23.04 15.96 8.77
C ILE A 29 22.97 15.62 7.28
N TYR A 30 24.09 15.74 6.55
CA TYR A 30 24.08 15.49 5.11
C TYR A 30 23.75 14.03 4.80
N LEU A 31 24.42 13.09 5.45
CA LEU A 31 24.21 11.66 5.22
C LEU A 31 22.81 11.24 5.67
N PHE A 32 22.36 11.67 6.85
CA PHE A 32 21.05 11.28 7.36
C PHE A 32 19.93 11.88 6.51
N ILE A 33 19.99 13.16 6.17
CA ILE A 33 18.96 13.79 5.34
C ILE A 33 18.97 13.18 3.94
N TYR A 34 20.13 13.05 3.30
CA TYR A 34 20.21 12.51 1.95
C TYR A 34 19.75 11.05 1.91
N LEU A 35 20.27 10.22 2.80
CA LEU A 35 19.93 8.79 2.85
C LEU A 35 18.47 8.60 3.24
N PHE A 36 17.97 9.31 4.25
CA PHE A 36 16.58 9.18 4.69
C PHE A 36 15.62 9.65 3.61
N ILE A 37 15.85 10.81 3.00
CA ILE A 37 14.99 11.32 1.92
C ILE A 37 15.02 10.37 0.73
N TYR A 38 16.21 9.97 0.27
CA TYR A 38 16.33 9.10 -0.90
C TYR A 38 15.70 7.73 -0.64
N LEU A 39 16.05 7.10 0.48
CA LEU A 39 15.53 5.78 0.83
C LEU A 39 14.03 5.82 1.09
N PHE A 40 13.53 6.80 1.84
CA PHE A 40 12.12 6.90 2.16
C PHE A 40 11.29 7.20 0.92
N ILE A 41 11.72 8.15 0.08
CA ILE A 41 11.00 8.46 -1.15
C ILE A 41 11.03 7.25 -2.10
N TYR A 42 12.19 6.66 -2.33
CA TYR A 42 12.31 5.53 -3.25
C TYR A 42 11.50 4.32 -2.76
N LEU A 43 11.65 3.96 -1.48
CA LEU A 43 10.94 2.82 -0.89
C LEU A 43 9.45 3.09 -0.84
N PHE A 44 9.01 4.27 -0.40
CA PHE A 44 7.59 4.58 -0.28
C PHE A 44 6.93 4.65 -1.65
N ILE A 45 7.54 5.31 -2.63
CA ILE A 45 6.98 5.39 -3.98
C ILE A 45 6.93 4.00 -4.61
N TYR A 46 8.04 3.26 -4.58
CA TYR A 46 8.09 1.95 -5.23
C TYR A 46 7.13 0.96 -4.56
N LEU A 47 7.16 0.88 -3.23
CA LEU A 47 6.29 -0.02 -2.47
C LEU A 47 4.83 0.39 -2.61
N PHE A 48 4.50 1.67 -2.47
CA PHE A 48 3.11 2.13 -2.55
C PHE A 48 2.56 1.94 -3.96
N ILE A 49 3.30 2.31 -5.00
CA ILE A 49 2.84 2.14 -6.39
C ILE A 49 2.71 0.66 -6.72
N TYR A 50 3.73 -0.15 -6.42
CA TYR A 50 3.69 -1.58 -6.75
C TYR A 50 2.58 -2.28 -5.98
N LEU A 51 2.47 -2.05 -4.67
CA LEU A 51 1.47 -2.68 -3.83
C LEU A 51 0.07 -2.20 -4.21
N PHE A 52 -0.14 -0.90 -4.41
CA PHE A 52 -1.45 -0.36 -4.75
C PHE A 52 -1.90 -0.85 -6.12
N ILE A 53 -1.04 -0.80 -7.14
CA ILE A 53 -1.38 -1.26 -8.49
C ILE A 53 -1.65 -2.76 -8.46
N TYR A 54 -0.75 -3.56 -7.88
CA TYR A 54 -0.90 -5.01 -7.87
C TYR A 54 -2.14 -5.43 -7.08
N LEU A 55 -2.32 -4.89 -5.87
CA LEU A 55 -3.45 -5.22 -5.01
C LEU A 55 -4.76 -4.73 -5.63
N PHE A 56 -4.82 -3.49 -6.14
CA PHE A 56 -6.05 -2.94 -6.72
C PHE A 56 -6.43 -3.69 -7.98
N ILE A 57 -5.49 -3.93 -8.90
CA ILE A 57 -5.78 -4.66 -10.14
C ILE A 57 -6.19 -6.10 -9.83
N TYR A 58 -5.39 -6.81 -9.01
CA TYR A 58 -5.68 -8.20 -8.71
C TYR A 58 -7.00 -8.36 -7.96
N LEU A 59 -7.21 -7.56 -6.90
CA LEU A 59 -8.42 -7.62 -6.10
C LEU A 59 -9.64 -7.19 -6.91
N PHE A 60 -9.55 -6.10 -7.68
CA PHE A 60 -10.67 -5.61 -8.46
C PHE A 60 -11.04 -6.61 -9.57
N ILE A 61 -10.06 -7.13 -10.32
CA ILE A 61 -10.34 -8.10 -11.37
C ILE A 61 -10.88 -9.39 -10.78
N TYR A 62 -10.23 -9.95 -9.76
CA TYR A 62 -10.67 -11.20 -9.16
C TYR A 62 -12.05 -11.07 -8.53
N LEU A 63 -12.26 -10.04 -7.72
CA LEU A 63 -13.54 -9.81 -7.05
C LEU A 63 -14.63 -9.49 -8.07
N PHE A 64 -14.38 -8.62 -9.06
CA PHE A 64 -15.39 -8.27 -10.06
C PHE A 64 -15.76 -9.48 -10.91
N ILE A 65 -14.77 -10.23 -11.42
CA ILE A 65 -15.05 -11.42 -12.24
C ILE A 65 -15.76 -12.48 -11.41
N TYR A 66 -15.25 -12.82 -10.23
CA TYR A 66 -15.83 -13.87 -9.40
C TYR A 66 -17.24 -13.49 -8.94
N LEU A 67 -17.41 -12.27 -8.42
CA LEU A 67 -18.71 -11.79 -7.94
C LEU A 67 -19.69 -11.67 -9.10
N PHE A 68 -19.30 -11.09 -10.24
CA PHE A 68 -20.19 -10.91 -11.37
C PHE A 68 -20.59 -12.25 -11.97
N ILE A 69 -19.64 -13.17 -12.19
CA ILE A 69 -19.96 -14.50 -12.73
C ILE A 69 -20.83 -15.28 -11.74
N TYR A 70 -20.45 -15.35 -10.47
CA TYR A 70 -21.21 -16.10 -9.49
C TYR A 70 -22.62 -15.52 -9.31
N LEU A 71 -22.72 -14.20 -9.11
CA LEU A 71 -24.00 -13.54 -8.90
C LEU A 71 -24.86 -13.64 -10.16
N PHE A 72 -24.31 -13.39 -11.35
CA PHE A 72 -25.09 -13.44 -12.58
C PHE A 72 -25.55 -14.86 -12.89
N ILE A 73 -24.68 -15.86 -12.81
CA ILE A 73 -25.06 -17.25 -13.08
C ILE A 73 -26.06 -17.73 -12.03
N TYR A 74 -25.78 -17.55 -10.74
CA TYR A 74 -26.65 -18.04 -9.69
C TYR A 74 -28.01 -17.33 -9.71
N LEU A 75 -28.02 -16.00 -9.79
CA LEU A 75 -29.25 -15.22 -9.82
C LEU A 75 -30.03 -15.52 -11.10
N PHE A 76 -29.40 -15.57 -12.27
CA PHE A 76 -30.10 -15.81 -13.52
C PHE A 76 -30.68 -17.22 -13.57
N ILE A 77 -29.90 -18.24 -13.21
CA ILE A 77 -30.39 -19.62 -13.19
C ILE A 77 -31.51 -19.78 -12.16
N TYR A 78 -31.30 -19.32 -10.92
CA TYR A 78 -32.31 -19.46 -9.87
C TYR A 78 -33.58 -18.69 -10.21
N LEU A 79 -33.47 -17.43 -10.62
CA LEU A 79 -34.61 -16.58 -10.95
C LEU A 79 -35.33 -17.12 -12.19
N PHE A 80 -34.60 -17.51 -13.24
CA PHE A 80 -35.23 -18.00 -14.47
C PHE A 80 -35.92 -19.34 -14.23
N ILE A 81 -35.27 -20.30 -13.58
CA ILE A 81 -35.89 -21.60 -13.29
C ILE A 81 -37.09 -21.41 -12.37
N TYR A 82 -36.92 -20.70 -11.24
CA TYR A 82 -37.98 -20.55 -10.27
C TYR A 82 -39.16 -19.77 -10.84
N LEU A 83 -38.91 -18.60 -11.44
CA LEU A 83 -39.96 -17.76 -11.99
C LEU A 83 -40.63 -18.45 -13.17
N PHE A 84 -39.89 -19.01 -14.11
CA PHE A 84 -40.47 -19.58 -15.32
C PHE A 84 -41.24 -20.85 -14.98
N ILE A 85 -40.69 -21.77 -14.18
CA ILE A 85 -41.42 -22.99 -13.81
C ILE A 85 -42.65 -22.65 -12.97
N TYR A 86 -42.49 -21.83 -11.94
CA TYR A 86 -43.61 -21.50 -11.05
C TYR A 86 -44.71 -20.74 -11.77
N LEU A 87 -44.35 -19.70 -12.53
CA LEU A 87 -45.30 -18.88 -13.27
C LEU A 87 -45.98 -19.70 -14.38
N PHE A 88 -45.22 -20.50 -15.14
CA PHE A 88 -45.79 -21.26 -16.24
C PHE A 88 -46.71 -22.36 -15.74
N ILE A 89 -46.33 -23.09 -14.68
CA ILE A 89 -47.21 -24.09 -14.06
C ILE A 89 -48.46 -23.42 -13.49
N TYR A 90 -48.31 -22.34 -12.72
CA TYR A 90 -49.44 -21.64 -12.12
C TYR A 90 -50.40 -21.11 -13.19
N LEU A 91 -49.87 -20.45 -14.23
CA LEU A 91 -50.67 -19.90 -15.31
C LEU A 91 -51.37 -21.01 -16.09
N PHE A 92 -50.68 -22.12 -16.39
CA PHE A 92 -51.25 -23.24 -17.12
C PHE A 92 -52.38 -23.90 -16.33
N ILE A 93 -52.18 -24.15 -15.03
CA ILE A 93 -53.20 -24.69 -14.13
C ILE A 93 -54.39 -23.73 -14.04
N TYR A 94 -54.14 -22.44 -13.84
CA TYR A 94 -55.20 -21.44 -13.76
C TYR A 94 -56.03 -21.40 -15.06
N LEU A 95 -55.37 -21.41 -16.22
CA LEU A 95 -56.04 -21.38 -17.51
C LEU A 95 -56.82 -22.67 -17.78
N PHE A 96 -56.35 -23.83 -17.33
CA PHE A 96 -57.04 -25.11 -17.54
C PHE A 96 -58.24 -25.32 -16.60
N ILE A 97 -58.26 -24.64 -15.45
CA ILE A 97 -59.32 -24.78 -14.43
C ILE A 97 -60.39 -23.70 -14.59
N TYR A 98 -60.01 -22.46 -14.90
CA TYR A 98 -60.90 -21.30 -14.89
C TYR A 98 -61.31 -20.81 -16.29
N LEU A 99 -60.67 -21.31 -17.35
CA LEU A 99 -61.13 -21.16 -18.74
C LEU A 99 -61.75 -22.48 -19.21
#